data_AF-A0A6P0SP07-F1
#
_entry.id   AF-A0A6P0SP07-F1
#
_cell.length_a   1.000
_cell.length_b   1.000
_cell.length_c   1.000
_cell.angle_alpha   90.00
_cell.angle_beta   90.00
_cell.angle_gamma   90.00
#
_symmetry.space_group_name_H-M   'P 1'
#
loop_
_entity.id
_entity.type
_entity.pdbx_description
1 polymer ?
#
loop_
_entity_poly.entity_id
_entity_poly.type
_entity_poly.pdbx_seq_one_letter_code
_entity_poly.pdbx_strand_id
1 'polypeptide(L)'
;MTTATNPTQINSGIGGTKNFYNWDWQDKQYQVVYETIGAGNPVLLLPAFSTVSSRTEMKGIANLLATNYQVTVLDWLGFGESQCPP
;
A
#
# COMPACT_ATOMS: atom_id res chain seq x y z
N MET A 1 12.03 14.29 32.47
CA MET A 1 12.10 14.66 31.05
C MET A 1 10.90 14.04 30.35
N THR A 2 9.92 14.86 29.98
CA THR A 2 8.70 14.44 29.29
C THR A 2 9.00 14.23 27.81
N THR A 3 8.92 13.00 27.32
CA THR A 3 9.04 12.67 25.89
C THR A 3 7.83 13.22 25.16
N ALA A 4 8.06 14.17 24.25
CA ALA A 4 7.05 14.66 23.33
C ALA A 4 6.65 13.55 22.35
N THR A 5 5.37 13.20 22.31
CA THR A 5 4.78 12.40 21.24
C THR A 5 4.72 13.25 19.98
N ASN A 6 5.45 12.85 18.93
CA ASN A 6 5.42 13.50 17.62
C ASN A 6 4.00 13.40 17.02
N PRO A 7 3.26 14.52 16.84
CA PRO A 7 1.84 14.48 16.49
C PRO A 7 1.54 14.32 14.98
N THR A 8 2.49 13.82 14.17
CA THR A 8 2.31 13.79 12.70
C THR A 8 2.89 12.54 12.03
N GLN A 9 2.73 11.36 12.64
CA GLN A 9 2.73 10.14 11.82
C GLN A 9 1.32 9.97 11.26
N ILE A 10 0.99 10.72 10.21
CA ILE A 10 -0.18 10.39 9.39
C ILE A 10 0.06 8.96 8.92
N ASN A 11 -0.79 8.03 9.36
CA ASN A 11 -0.71 6.64 8.94
C ASN A 11 -1.01 6.60 7.43
N SER A 12 0.03 6.78 6.59
CA SER A 12 -0.01 6.75 5.14
C SER A 12 -0.28 5.35 4.56
N GLY A 13 -0.85 4.44 5.36
CA GLY A 13 -1.10 3.06 5.02
C GLY A 13 -2.47 2.57 5.50
N ILE A 14 -2.77 1.34 5.14
CA ILE A 14 -4.03 0.68 5.51
C ILE A 14 -3.99 0.10 6.94
N GLY A 15 -2.81 0.00 7.57
CA GLY A 15 -2.61 -0.51 8.93
C GLY A 15 -2.03 -1.93 8.98
N GLY A 16 -1.46 -2.40 7.87
CA GLY A 16 -0.84 -3.71 7.72
C GLY A 16 0.68 -3.65 7.61
N THR A 17 1.27 -4.75 7.12
CA THR A 17 2.71 -4.84 6.85
C THR A 17 2.98 -4.31 5.45
N LYS A 18 3.75 -3.22 5.36
CA LYS A 18 4.22 -2.64 4.10
C LYS A 18 5.45 -3.38 3.60
N ASN A 19 5.45 -3.71 2.31
CA ASN A 19 6.55 -4.35 1.59
C ASN A 19 6.65 -3.73 0.19
N PHE A 20 7.65 -4.17 -0.57
CA PHE A 20 7.77 -3.85 -1.99
C PHE A 20 8.22 -5.09 -2.77
N TYR A 21 7.92 -5.11 -4.07
CA TYR A 21 8.52 -6.06 -4.99
C TYR A 21 9.27 -5.31 -6.10
N ASN A 22 10.32 -5.96 -6.60
CA ASN A 22 11.07 -5.47 -7.75
C ASN A 22 10.37 -5.93 -9.03
N TRP A 23 10.09 -4.98 -9.93
CA TRP A 23 9.53 -5.22 -11.24
C TRP A 23 10.55 -4.85 -12.31
N ASP A 24 11.01 -5.86 -13.05
CA ASP A 24 11.92 -5.67 -14.18
C ASP A 24 11.13 -5.38 -15.46
N TRP A 25 11.38 -4.23 -16.07
CA TRP A 25 10.75 -3.77 -17.30
C TRP A 25 11.71 -2.92 -18.13
N GLN A 26 11.85 -3.25 -19.42
CA GLN A 26 12.74 -2.56 -20.38
C GLN A 26 14.17 -2.36 -19.86
N ASP A 27 14.80 -3.44 -19.39
CA ASP A 27 16.17 -3.46 -18.83
C ASP A 27 16.38 -2.53 -17.61
N LYS A 28 15.28 -2.13 -16.96
CA LYS A 28 15.27 -1.34 -15.73
C LYS A 28 14.48 -2.08 -14.66
N GLN A 29 14.89 -1.89 -13.40
CA GLN A 29 14.19 -2.42 -12.24
C GLN A 29 13.48 -1.27 -11.52
N TYR A 30 12.21 -1.49 -11.19
CA TYR A 30 11.37 -0.55 -10.47
C TYR A 30 10.82 -1.16 -9.19
N GLN A 31 10.65 -0.35 -8.15
CA GLN A 31 10.02 -0.80 -6.90
C GLN A 31 8.54 -0.46 -6.87
N VAL A 32 7.72 -1.48 -6.61
CA VAL A 32 6.27 -1.34 -6.42
C VAL A 32 5.94 -1.67 -4.96
N VAL A 33 5.36 -0.70 -4.27
CA VAL A 33 4.97 -0.80 -2.86
C VAL A 33 3.59 -1.43 -2.74
N TYR A 34 3.45 -2.30 -1.74
CA TYR A 34 2.17 -2.86 -1.35
C TYR A 34 2.09 -3.04 0.17
N GLU A 35 0.88 -3.21 0.68
CA GLU A 35 0.61 -3.42 2.08
C GLU A 35 -0.34 -4.60 2.25
N THR A 36 -0.06 -5.45 3.23
CA THR A 36 -0.88 -6.64 3.52
C THR A 36 -1.43 -6.59 4.94
N ILE A 37 -2.72 -6.85 5.09
CA ILE A 37 -3.44 -6.87 6.38
C ILE A 37 -4.34 -8.09 6.48
N GLY A 38 -4.58 -8.57 7.70
CA GLY A 38 -5.43 -9.74 7.94
C GLY A 38 -4.74 -11.06 7.64
N ALA A 39 -5.53 -12.13 7.69
CA ALA A 39 -5.10 -13.51 7.49
C ALA A 39 -6.24 -14.33 6.85
N GLY A 40 -5.91 -15.47 6.25
CA GLY A 40 -6.88 -16.34 5.56
C GLY A 40 -6.68 -16.34 4.06
N ASN A 41 -7.76 -16.52 3.30
CA ASN A 41 -7.70 -16.59 1.84
C ASN A 41 -7.21 -15.25 1.25
N PRO A 42 -6.32 -15.28 0.25
CA PRO A 42 -5.74 -14.05 -0.30
C PRO A 42 -6.75 -13.29 -1.15
N VAL A 43 -6.78 -11.96 -0.99
CA VAL A 43 -7.54 -11.01 -1.82
C VAL A 43 -6.62 -9.87 -2.25
N LEU A 44 -6.57 -9.59 -3.55
CA LEU A 44 -5.85 -8.45 -4.10
C LEU A 44 -6.83 -7.31 -4.39
N LEU A 45 -6.59 -6.14 -3.81
CA LEU A 45 -7.29 -4.91 -4.15
C LEU A 45 -6.39 -4.02 -5.00
N LEU A 46 -6.96 -3.55 -6.11
CA LEU A 46 -6.31 -2.66 -7.05
C LEU A 46 -7.02 -1.30 -6.99
N PRO A 47 -6.34 -0.23 -6.54
CA PRO A 47 -6.87 1.11 -6.65
C PRO A 47 -7.23 1.44 -8.11
N ALA A 48 -8.23 2.31 -8.31
CA ALA A 48 -8.58 2.73 -9.66
C ALA A 48 -7.44 3.50 -10.32
N PHE A 49 -7.30 3.38 -11.65
CA PHE A 49 -6.43 4.26 -12.42
C PHE A 49 -7.07 5.66 -12.49
N SER A 50 -6.44 6.63 -11.82
CA SER A 50 -6.89 8.01 -11.76
C SER A 50 -5.68 8.96 -11.75
N THR A 51 -5.90 10.27 -11.68
CA THR A 51 -4.81 11.25 -11.50
C THR A 51 -4.20 11.22 -10.10
N VAL A 52 -4.90 10.64 -9.12
CA VAL A 52 -4.46 10.48 -7.74
C VAL A 52 -4.87 9.08 -7.30
N SER A 53 -3.97 8.12 -7.48
CA SER A 53 -4.19 6.72 -7.07
C SER A 53 -3.30 6.38 -5.88
N SER A 54 -3.85 5.70 -4.87
CA SER A 54 -3.12 5.27 -3.67
C SER A 54 -3.81 4.09 -2.99
N ARG A 55 -3.02 3.20 -2.40
CA ARG A 55 -3.50 2.11 -1.53
C ARG A 55 -4.35 2.61 -0.36
N THR A 56 -4.11 3.85 0.10
CA THR A 56 -4.87 4.44 1.22
C THR A 56 -6.34 4.69 0.88
N GLU A 57 -6.68 4.89 -0.41
CA GLU A 57 -8.07 5.02 -0.87
C GLU A 57 -8.87 3.74 -0.61
N MET A 58 -8.19 2.59 -0.61
CA MET A 58 -8.80 1.28 -0.39
C MET A 58 -8.91 0.89 1.09
N LYS A 59 -8.46 1.73 2.03
CA LYS A 59 -8.36 1.40 3.46
C LYS A 59 -9.65 0.89 4.07
N GLY A 60 -10.79 1.51 3.75
CA GLY A 60 -12.09 1.09 4.26
C GLY A 60 -12.46 -0.32 3.83
N ILE A 61 -12.30 -0.61 2.53
CA ILE A 61 -12.58 -1.94 1.94
C ILE A 61 -11.59 -2.97 2.49
N ALA A 62 -10.30 -2.62 2.56
CA ALA A 62 -9.26 -3.50 3.06
C ALA A 62 -9.52 -3.92 4.51
N ASN A 63 -9.87 -2.98 5.39
CA ASN A 63 -10.18 -3.29 6.78
C ASN A 63 -11.42 -4.18 6.93
N LEU A 64 -12.45 -3.96 6.11
CA LEU A 64 -13.65 -4.80 6.13
C LEU A 64 -13.33 -6.24 5.73
N LEU A 65 -12.58 -6.43 4.65
CA LEU A 65 -12.21 -7.75 4.15
C LEU A 65 -11.18 -8.44 5.06
N ALA A 66 -10.28 -7.69 5.69
CA ALA A 66 -9.25 -8.20 6.60
C ALA A 66 -9.81 -8.96 7.81
N THR A 67 -11.10 -8.80 8.11
CA THR A 67 -11.81 -9.59 9.13
C THR A 67 -11.81 -11.09 8.83
N ASN A 68 -11.73 -11.48 7.55
CA ASN A 68 -11.83 -12.88 7.12
C ASN A 68 -10.80 -13.29 6.04
N TYR A 69 -10.07 -12.32 5.48
CA TYR A 69 -9.17 -12.52 4.35
C TYR A 69 -7.79 -11.92 4.63
N GLN A 70 -6.76 -12.45 3.97
CA GLN A 70 -5.48 -11.76 3.85
C GLN A 70 -5.58 -10.81 2.66
N VAL A 71 -5.65 -9.51 2.94
CA VAL A 71 -5.86 -8.49 1.91
C VAL A 71 -4.54 -7.82 1.59
N THR A 72 -4.18 -7.81 0.30
CA THR A 72 -3.04 -7.07 -0.22
C THR A 72 -3.54 -5.92 -1.10
N VAL A 73 -2.99 -4.72 -0.88
CA VAL A 73 -3.28 -3.51 -1.67
C VAL A 73 -1.97 -2.91 -2.14
N LEU A 74 -1.88 -2.54 -3.43
CA LEU A 74 -0.67 -1.95 -4.01
C LEU A 74 -0.85 -0.48 -4.35
N ASP A 75 0.26 0.24 -4.41
CA ASP A 75 0.37 1.50 -5.13
C ASP A 75 0.85 1.22 -6.55
N TRP A 76 0.15 1.74 -7.56
CA TRP A 76 0.62 1.58 -8.94
C TRP A 76 1.99 2.23 -9.15
N LEU A 77 2.79 1.69 -10.07
CA LEU A 77 4.01 2.37 -10.48
C LEU A 77 3.67 3.80 -10.96
N GLY A 78 4.40 4.80 -10.49
CA GLY A 78 4.06 6.22 -10.71
C GLY A 78 3.11 6.85 -9.70
N PHE A 79 2.61 6.08 -8.73
CA PHE A 79 1.61 6.52 -7.74
C PHE A 79 2.00 6.13 -6.32
N GLY A 80 1.36 6.78 -5.34
CA GLY A 80 1.55 6.52 -3.92
C GLY A 80 3.02 6.52 -3.50
N GLU A 81 3.46 5.46 -2.83
CA GLU A 81 4.86 5.26 -2.43
C GLU A 81 5.65 4.39 -3.41
N SER A 82 5.03 3.91 -4.50
CA SER A 82 5.74 3.20 -5.55
C SER A 82 6.65 4.15 -6.33
N GLN A 83 7.71 3.59 -6.92
CA GLN A 83 8.65 4.37 -7.70
C GLN A 83 7.94 5.07 -8.87
N CYS A 84 8.34 6.32 -9.15
CA CYS A 84 7.88 7.07 -10.31
C CYS A 84 8.97 7.05 -11.40
N PRO A 85 8.77 6.29 -12.49
CA PRO A 85 9.69 6.30 -13.63
C PRO A 85 9.79 7.70 -14.28
N PRO A 86 10.93 8.02 -14.92
CA PRO A 86 11.12 9.27 -15.64
C PRO A 86 10.26 9.36 -16.91
#